data_AF-A0A955CAC7-F1
#
_entry.id   AF-A0A955CAC7-F1
#
_cell.length_a   1.000
_cell.length_b   1.000
_cell.length_c   1.000
_cell.angle_alpha   90.00
_cell.angle_beta   90.00
_cell.angle_gamma   90.00
#
_symmetry.space_group_name_H-M   'P 1'
#
loop_
_entity.id
_entity.type
_entity.pdbx_description
1 polymer ?
#
loop_
_entity_poly.entity_id
_entity_poly.type
_entity_poly.pdbx_seq_one_letter_code
_entity_poly.pdbx_strand_id
1 'polypeptide(L)'
;MAWKAIDRVNAPAEESPSLSEPLKEKIRGFFDRYPTKRAVLIPALHMIQDDHGYVGWKAMEEVAELLEITPSDVFDTVSFYSHFWTHPKGEKVVMACRSISCDLLGADRVLDECKKVLGIGDHETTPDGKYSLMTEECLAACDHGPCLMINEKMHKCVDPANVRKILEDDANDKLDIPRSNLYDGANRTSA
;
A
#
# COMPACT_ATOMS: atom_id res chain seq x y z
N MET A 1 8.85 3.51 -8.61
CA MET A 1 8.28 4.27 -7.46
C MET A 1 8.25 5.74 -7.81
N ALA A 2 7.55 6.58 -7.05
CA ALA A 2 7.70 8.04 -7.18
C ALA A 2 9.18 8.51 -7.10
N TRP A 3 10.08 7.69 -6.54
CA TRP A 3 11.52 8.00 -6.33
C TRP A 3 12.53 7.08 -7.03
N LYS A 4 12.24 5.77 -7.23
CA LYS A 4 12.92 4.97 -8.27
C LYS A 4 12.27 5.39 -9.59
N ALA A 5 12.92 6.29 -10.32
CA ALA A 5 12.45 6.80 -11.60
C ALA A 5 11.81 5.66 -12.39
N ILE A 6 10.48 5.69 -12.47
CA ILE A 6 9.76 4.81 -13.38
C ILE A 6 10.32 5.15 -14.75
N ASP A 7 10.79 4.15 -15.49
CA ASP A 7 11.18 4.40 -16.87
C ASP A 7 9.92 4.87 -17.61
N ARG A 8 9.84 6.18 -17.83
CA ARG A 8 8.73 6.84 -18.53
C ARG A 8 8.85 6.68 -20.05
N VAL A 9 9.99 6.18 -20.52
CA VAL A 9 10.31 6.01 -21.94
C VAL A 9 9.98 4.59 -22.38
N ASN A 10 10.28 3.60 -21.54
CA ASN A 10 10.00 2.19 -21.82
C ASN A 10 9.03 1.62 -20.80
N ALA A 11 7.87 1.15 -21.25
CA ALA A 11 7.03 0.30 -20.43
C ALA A 11 7.82 -0.97 -20.06
N PRO A 12 7.88 -1.36 -18.78
CA PRO A 12 8.56 -2.60 -18.40
C PRO A 12 7.86 -3.78 -19.08
N ALA A 13 8.67 -4.63 -19.71
CA ALA A 13 8.21 -5.69 -20.61
C ALA A 13 7.65 -6.94 -19.91
N GLU A 14 7.23 -6.87 -18.65
CA GLU A 14 6.86 -8.05 -17.86
C GLU A 14 5.37 -8.11 -17.50
N GLU A 15 4.88 -9.35 -17.45
CA GLU A 15 3.54 -9.85 -17.16
C GLU A 15 2.83 -9.07 -16.05
N SER A 16 2.29 -7.91 -16.39
CA SER A 16 1.44 -7.16 -15.48
C SER A 16 0.11 -7.91 -15.35
N PRO A 17 -0.33 -8.23 -14.13
CA PRO A 17 -1.55 -8.99 -13.92
C PRO A 17 -2.75 -8.21 -14.45
N SER A 18 -3.55 -8.85 -15.30
CA SER A 18 -4.80 -8.30 -15.86
C SER A 18 -5.94 -8.38 -14.86
N LEU A 19 -6.93 -7.50 -14.99
CA LEU A 19 -8.12 -7.53 -14.14
C LEU A 19 -8.96 -8.77 -14.46
N SER A 20 -9.20 -9.59 -13.44
CA SER A 20 -10.17 -10.68 -13.53
C SER A 20 -11.60 -10.14 -13.71
N GLU A 21 -12.48 -10.89 -14.38
CA GLU A 21 -13.88 -10.47 -14.52
C GLU A 21 -14.60 -10.23 -13.18
N PRO A 22 -14.41 -11.05 -12.12
CA PRO A 22 -14.97 -10.75 -10.81
C PRO A 22 -14.49 -9.41 -10.23
N LEU A 23 -13.23 -9.05 -10.44
CA LEU A 23 -12.68 -7.77 -9.99
C LEU A 23 -13.30 -6.60 -10.77
N LYS A 24 -13.46 -6.74 -12.10
CA LYS A 24 -14.16 -5.73 -12.91
C LYS A 24 -15.60 -5.54 -12.48
N GLU A 25 -16.33 -6.63 -12.20
CA GLU A 25 -17.70 -6.57 -11.67
C GLU A 25 -17.75 -5.87 -10.31
N LYS A 26 -16.81 -6.19 -9.42
CA LYS A 26 -16.70 -5.52 -8.13
C LYS A 26 -16.51 -4.01 -8.32
N ILE A 27 -15.60 -3.59 -9.19
CA ILE A 27 -15.35 -2.16 -9.48
C ILE A 27 -16.61 -1.50 -10.06
N ARG A 28 -17.32 -2.15 -11.00
CA ARG A 28 -18.58 -1.63 -11.55
C ARG A 28 -19.64 -1.42 -10.47
N GLY A 29 -19.67 -2.27 -9.44
CA GLY A 29 -20.56 -2.12 -8.28
C GLY A 29 -20.37 -0.83 -7.48
N PHE A 30 -19.27 -0.09 -7.70
CA PHE A 30 -19.03 1.21 -7.07
C PHE A 30 -19.55 2.40 -7.90
N PHE A 31 -19.98 2.19 -9.15
CA PHE A 31 -20.35 3.29 -10.04
C PHE A 31 -21.51 4.11 -9.50
N ASP A 32 -22.53 3.45 -8.93
CA ASP A 32 -23.72 4.12 -8.39
C ASP A 32 -23.45 4.91 -7.10
N ARG A 33 -22.27 4.73 -6.48
CA ARG A 33 -21.88 5.46 -5.26
C ARG A 33 -21.34 6.86 -5.55
N TYR A 34 -20.99 7.13 -6.80
CA TYR A 34 -20.36 8.38 -7.20
C TYR A 34 -21.06 9.00 -8.42
N PRO A 35 -21.07 10.34 -8.54
CA PRO A 35 -21.66 11.00 -9.70
C PRO A 35 -20.87 10.81 -11.00
N THR A 36 -19.60 10.39 -10.91
CA THR A 36 -18.74 10.17 -12.08
C THR A 36 -17.92 8.89 -11.92
N LYS A 37 -17.65 8.18 -13.03
CA LYS A 37 -16.82 6.97 -13.03
C LYS A 37 -15.39 7.25 -12.57
N ARG A 38 -14.82 8.42 -12.92
CA ARG A 38 -13.49 8.86 -12.48
C ARG A 38 -13.31 8.80 -10.96
N ALA A 39 -14.36 9.12 -10.18
CA ALA A 39 -14.28 9.12 -8.73
C ALA A 39 -14.07 7.71 -8.11
N VAL A 40 -14.32 6.66 -8.89
CA VAL A 40 -14.12 5.25 -8.49
C VAL A 40 -12.65 4.83 -8.58
N LEU A 41 -11.79 5.67 -9.17
CA LEU A 41 -10.38 5.33 -9.44
C LEU A 41 -9.61 4.91 -8.19
N ILE A 42 -9.68 5.68 -7.10
CA ILE A 42 -8.95 5.36 -5.87
C ILE A 42 -9.43 4.02 -5.26
N PRO A 43 -10.74 3.78 -5.04
CA PRO A 43 -11.23 2.47 -4.63
C PRO A 43 -10.81 1.33 -5.56
N ALA A 44 -10.89 1.53 -6.87
CA ALA A 44 -10.50 0.52 -7.85
C ALA A 44 -9.02 0.17 -7.74
N LEU A 45 -8.13 1.15 -7.62
CA LEU A 45 -6.70 0.93 -7.43
C LEU A 45 -6.37 0.17 -6.14
N HIS A 46 -7.11 0.42 -5.06
CA HIS A 46 -6.98 -0.37 -3.83
C HIS A 46 -7.38 -1.83 -4.05
N MET A 47 -8.51 -2.10 -4.71
CA MET A 47 -8.95 -3.46 -5.01
C MET A 47 -7.94 -4.21 -5.90
N ILE A 48 -7.37 -3.53 -6.90
CA ILE A 48 -6.32 -4.08 -7.77
C ILE A 48 -5.07 -4.44 -6.95
N GLN A 49 -4.62 -3.51 -6.10
CA GLN A 49 -3.45 -3.74 -5.26
C GLN A 49 -3.66 -4.85 -4.22
N ASP A 50 -4.88 -5.05 -3.74
CA ASP A 50 -5.17 -6.14 -2.81
C ASP A 50 -5.21 -7.50 -3.50
N ASP A 51 -5.72 -7.57 -4.74
CA ASP A 51 -5.79 -8.80 -5.53
C ASP A 51 -4.42 -9.24 -6.04
N HIS A 52 -3.62 -8.29 -6.54
CA HIS A 52 -2.33 -8.56 -7.19
C HIS A 52 -1.10 -8.28 -6.31
N GLY A 53 -1.28 -7.62 -5.16
CA GLY A 53 -0.20 -7.09 -4.32
C GLY A 53 0.33 -5.73 -4.79
N TYR A 54 0.15 -5.36 -6.07
CA TYR A 54 0.61 -4.11 -6.66
C TYR A 54 -0.22 -3.74 -7.89
N VAL A 55 -0.10 -2.51 -8.36
CA VAL A 55 -0.77 -1.99 -9.56
C VAL A 55 0.20 -2.05 -10.75
N GLY A 56 0.06 -3.10 -11.57
CA GLY A 56 0.83 -3.25 -12.82
C GLY A 56 0.27 -2.41 -13.97
N TRP A 57 1.07 -2.22 -15.02
CA TRP A 57 0.72 -1.37 -16.17
C TRP A 57 -0.56 -1.81 -16.89
N LYS A 58 -0.67 -3.12 -17.15
CA LYS A 58 -1.88 -3.69 -17.77
C LYS A 58 -3.14 -3.46 -16.94
N ALA A 59 -3.04 -3.56 -15.61
CA ALA A 59 -4.17 -3.24 -14.73
C ALA A 59 -4.53 -1.74 -14.77
N MET A 60 -3.55 -0.84 -14.95
CA MET A 60 -3.80 0.59 -15.13
C MET A 60 -4.52 0.90 -16.44
N GLU A 61 -4.17 0.21 -17.54
CA GLU A 61 -4.85 0.36 -18.82
C GLU A 61 -6.29 -0.17 -18.74
N GLU A 62 -6.48 -1.37 -18.22
CA GLU A 62 -7.81 -1.99 -18.12
C GLU A 62 -8.75 -1.23 -17.17
N VAL A 63 -8.24 -0.65 -16.07
CA VAL A 63 -9.06 0.19 -15.19
C VAL A 63 -9.37 1.55 -15.83
N ALA A 64 -8.46 2.10 -16.63
CA ALA A 64 -8.72 3.33 -17.39
C ALA A 64 -9.86 3.13 -18.39
N GLU A 65 -9.84 2.02 -19.14
CA GLU A 65 -10.92 1.62 -20.05
C GLU A 65 -12.24 1.44 -19.29
N LEU A 66 -12.21 0.74 -18.16
CA LEU A 66 -13.41 0.47 -17.36
C LEU A 66 -14.08 1.75 -16.83
N LEU A 67 -13.27 2.75 -16.45
CA LEU A 67 -13.73 4.03 -15.91
C LEU A 67 -13.95 5.11 -16.98
N GLU A 68 -13.67 4.81 -18.26
CA GLU A 68 -13.74 5.74 -19.39
C GLU A 68 -12.86 6.99 -19.19
N ILE A 69 -11.64 6.79 -18.69
CA ILE A 69 -10.61 7.81 -18.50
C ILE A 69 -9.33 7.47 -19.26
N THR A 70 -8.36 8.38 -19.29
CA THR A 70 -7.08 8.09 -19.96
C THR A 70 -6.17 7.24 -19.06
N PRO A 71 -5.33 6.35 -19.60
CA PRO A 71 -4.29 5.66 -18.81
C PRO A 71 -3.35 6.64 -18.10
N SER A 72 -3.13 7.83 -18.67
CA SER A 72 -2.36 8.91 -18.05
C SER A 72 -2.98 9.40 -16.74
N ASP A 73 -4.31 9.54 -16.68
CA ASP A 73 -5.01 9.92 -15.43
C ASP A 73 -4.78 8.89 -14.32
N VAL A 74 -4.76 7.60 -14.68
CA VAL A 74 -4.48 6.50 -13.74
C VAL A 74 -3.04 6.56 -13.28
N PHE A 75 -2.10 6.71 -14.21
CA PHE A 75 -0.68 6.81 -13.90
C PHE A 75 -0.36 8.01 -13.01
N ASP A 76 -0.94 9.18 -13.31
CA ASP A 76 -0.80 10.38 -12.50
C ASP A 76 -1.23 10.11 -11.06
N THR A 77 -2.40 9.46 -10.88
CA THR A 77 -2.93 9.10 -9.57
C THR A 77 -2.03 8.11 -8.83
N VAL A 78 -1.59 7.04 -9.49
CA VAL A 78 -0.70 6.02 -8.90
C VAL A 78 0.66 6.63 -8.53
N SER A 79 1.17 7.55 -9.33
CA SER A 79 2.45 8.20 -9.07
C SER A 79 2.38 9.25 -7.94
N PHE A 80 1.19 9.81 -7.70
CA PHE A 80 0.97 10.86 -6.70
C PHE A 80 0.84 10.31 -5.28
N TYR A 81 0.11 9.20 -5.09
CA TYR A 81 -0.09 8.61 -3.76
C TYR A 81 1.00 7.57 -3.43
N SER A 82 1.74 7.78 -2.34
CA SER A 82 2.83 6.88 -1.90
C SER A 82 2.37 5.45 -1.58
N HIS A 83 1.08 5.26 -1.30
CA HIS A 83 0.49 4.00 -0.90
C HIS A 83 0.30 2.99 -2.06
N PHE A 84 0.37 3.44 -3.32
CA PHE A 84 0.24 2.56 -4.48
C PHE A 84 1.61 2.04 -4.94
N TRP A 85 1.74 0.72 -4.93
CA TRP A 85 2.90 -0.01 -5.37
C TRP A 85 2.79 -0.29 -6.86
N THR A 86 3.86 -0.01 -7.60
CA THR A 86 3.97 -0.24 -9.05
C THR A 86 4.80 -1.48 -9.40
N HIS A 87 5.20 -2.23 -8.39
CA HIS A 87 6.05 -3.41 -8.45
C HIS A 87 5.67 -4.32 -7.28
N PRO A 88 6.02 -5.62 -7.33
CA PRO A 88 5.68 -6.55 -6.27
C PRO A 88 6.19 -6.06 -4.90
N LYS A 89 5.25 -5.86 -3.97
CA LYS A 89 5.55 -5.61 -2.56
C LYS A 89 5.62 -6.94 -1.81
N GLY A 90 6.29 -6.94 -0.68
CA GLY A 90 6.30 -8.08 0.22
C GLY A 90 4.96 -8.27 0.92
N GLU A 91 4.71 -9.46 1.43
CA GLU A 91 3.48 -9.81 2.17
C GLU A 91 3.22 -8.84 3.35
N LYS A 92 4.28 -8.41 4.03
CA LYS A 92 4.27 -7.45 5.13
C LYS A 92 4.95 -6.15 4.74
N VAL A 93 4.19 -5.06 4.64
CA VAL A 93 4.75 -3.73 4.46
C VAL A 93 5.01 -3.08 5.81
N VAL A 94 6.28 -2.83 6.12
CA VAL A 94 6.76 -2.17 7.33
C VAL A 94 6.96 -0.69 7.03
N MET A 95 6.10 0.16 7.61
CA MET A 95 6.13 1.61 7.50
C MET A 95 6.69 2.23 8.78
N ALA A 96 7.88 2.83 8.70
CA ALA A 96 8.49 3.55 9.81
C ALA A 96 8.19 5.06 9.71
N CYS A 97 7.60 5.63 10.75
CA CYS A 97 7.30 7.07 10.80
C CYS A 97 8.59 7.88 10.92
N ARG A 98 8.81 8.84 10.02
CA ARG A 98 9.95 9.77 10.05
C ARG A 98 9.57 11.23 10.31
N SER A 99 8.31 11.52 10.66
CA SER A 99 7.89 12.88 11.00
C SER A 99 8.48 13.36 12.34
N ILE A 100 8.55 14.68 12.51
CA ILE A 100 9.29 15.36 13.58
C ILE A 100 9.07 14.80 14.99
N SER A 101 7.83 14.46 15.37
CA SER A 101 7.55 13.94 16.72
C SER A 101 8.19 12.57 16.95
N CYS A 102 8.21 11.70 15.94
CA CYS A 102 8.85 10.39 16.03
C CYS A 102 10.37 10.52 15.92
N ASP A 103 10.86 11.42 15.06
CA ASP A 103 12.29 11.70 14.90
C ASP A 103 12.94 12.16 16.22
N LEU A 104 12.31 13.11 16.92
CA LEU A 104 12.75 13.58 18.24
C LEU A 104 12.79 12.47 19.32
N LEU A 105 12.02 11.40 19.13
CA LEU A 105 11.95 10.25 20.04
C LEU A 105 12.84 9.08 19.61
N GLY A 106 13.65 9.25 18.56
CA GLY A 106 14.64 8.26 18.12
C GLY A 106 14.12 7.25 17.09
N ALA A 107 13.21 7.67 16.20
CA ALA A 107 12.70 6.83 15.11
C ALA A 107 13.79 6.37 14.12
N ASP A 108 14.88 7.14 13.99
CA ASP A 108 16.09 6.77 13.26
C ASP A 108 16.66 5.42 13.73
N ARG A 109 16.77 5.23 15.05
CA ARG A 109 17.27 3.97 15.64
C ARG A 109 16.35 2.80 15.40
N VAL A 110 15.03 3.05 15.41
CA VAL A 110 14.03 2.02 15.09
C VAL A 110 14.15 1.60 13.63
N LEU A 111 14.26 2.56 12.70
CA LEU A 111 14.45 2.30 11.29
C LEU A 111 15.76 1.53 11.02
N ASP A 112 16.86 1.91 11.67
CA ASP A 112 18.15 1.23 11.50
C ASP A 112 18.12 -0.21 12.01
N GLU A 113 17.45 -0.48 13.13
CA GLU A 113 17.26 -1.86 13.58
C GLU A 113 16.34 -2.65 12.64
N CYS A 114 15.30 -2.03 12.06
CA CYS A 114 14.48 -2.67 11.02
C CYS A 114 15.34 -3.09 9.81
N LYS A 115 16.17 -2.19 9.29
CA LYS A 115 17.10 -2.48 8.17
C LYS A 115 18.05 -3.62 8.52
N LYS A 116 18.60 -3.60 9.73
CA LYS A 116 19.54 -4.62 10.20
C LYS A 116 18.88 -5.99 10.39
N VAL A 117 17.66 -6.05 10.91
CA VAL A 117 16.93 -7.31 11.11
C VAL A 117 16.48 -7.90 9.78
N LEU A 118 15.99 -7.08 8.85
CA LEU A 118 15.48 -7.52 7.55
C LEU A 118 16.58 -7.68 6.49
N GLY A 119 17.75 -7.06 6.67
CA GLY A 119 18.86 -7.10 5.72
C GLY A 119 18.59 -6.32 4.42
N ILE A 120 17.68 -5.34 4.45
CA ILE A 120 17.27 -4.53 3.31
C ILE A 120 17.34 -3.03 3.64
N GLY A 121 17.45 -2.20 2.60
CA GLY A 121 17.42 -0.76 2.69
C GLY A 121 16.01 -0.17 2.85
N ASP A 122 15.94 1.16 2.87
CA ASP A 122 14.66 1.85 2.76
C ASP A 122 14.09 1.66 1.35
N HIS A 123 12.79 1.41 1.26
CA HIS A 123 12.06 1.15 0.03
C HIS A 123 12.52 -0.10 -0.75
N GLU A 124 12.94 -1.12 -0.03
CA GLU A 124 13.32 -2.42 -0.59
C GLU A 124 12.41 -3.53 -0.09
N THR A 125 12.41 -4.65 -0.82
CA THR A 125 11.69 -5.86 -0.48
C THR A 125 12.70 -6.97 -0.27
N THR A 126 12.49 -7.79 0.76
CA THR A 126 13.35 -8.95 1.04
C THR A 126 13.32 -9.94 -0.12
N PRO A 127 14.43 -10.65 -0.42
CA PRO A 127 14.49 -11.61 -1.53
C PRO A 127 13.48 -12.76 -1.45
N ASP A 128 12.98 -13.05 -0.24
CA ASP A 128 11.95 -14.06 0.01
C ASP A 128 10.52 -13.53 -0.17
N GLY A 129 10.35 -12.25 -0.50
CA GLY A 129 9.05 -11.62 -0.74
C GLY A 129 8.20 -11.42 0.51
N LYS A 130 8.75 -11.62 1.72
CA LYS A 130 7.95 -11.53 2.96
C LYS A 130 7.79 -10.11 3.48
N TYR A 131 8.84 -9.28 3.40
CA TYR A 131 8.82 -7.94 3.98
C TYR A 131 9.21 -6.89 2.94
N SER A 132 8.47 -5.78 2.92
CA SER A 132 8.93 -4.53 2.33
C SER A 132 9.14 -3.51 3.44
N LEU A 133 10.27 -2.79 3.42
CA LEU A 133 10.54 -1.71 4.36
C LEU A 133 10.37 -0.37 3.64
N MET A 134 9.64 0.55 4.23
CA MET A 134 9.54 1.92 3.75
C MET A 134 9.46 2.92 4.89
N THR A 135 10.03 4.10 4.69
CA THR A 135 9.72 5.26 5.52
C THR A 135 8.45 5.94 5.05
N GLU A 136 7.61 6.33 6.01
CA GLU A 136 6.42 7.12 5.79
C GLU A 136 6.43 8.35 6.66
N GLU A 137 5.66 9.35 6.25
CA GLU A 137 5.44 10.55 7.06
C GLU A 137 4.51 10.24 8.25
N CYS A 138 3.77 11.24 8.72
CA CYS A 138 3.01 11.15 9.96
C CYS A 138 2.00 10.00 9.92
N LEU A 139 2.19 9.01 10.80
CA LEU A 139 1.27 7.90 11.02
C LEU A 139 0.13 8.22 12.02
N ALA A 140 -0.05 9.50 12.37
CA ALA A 140 -1.10 10.01 13.26
C ALA A 140 -1.14 9.39 14.68
N ALA A 141 0.00 8.91 15.20
CA ALA A 141 0.14 8.37 16.55
C ALA A 141 1.22 9.11 17.36
N CYS A 142 1.29 10.44 17.19
CA CYS A 142 2.35 11.29 17.75
C CYS A 142 2.44 11.26 19.28
N ASP A 143 1.34 10.97 19.97
CA ASP A 143 1.27 10.78 21.43
C ASP A 143 1.97 9.50 21.93
N HIS A 144 2.36 8.62 21.00
CA HIS A 144 3.00 7.34 21.28
C HIS A 144 4.20 7.05 20.38
N GLY A 145 4.96 8.08 19.99
CA GLY A 145 6.18 7.90 19.20
C GLY A 145 7.31 7.17 19.97
N PRO A 146 8.28 6.55 19.26
CA PRO A 146 8.29 6.27 17.82
C PRO A 146 7.23 5.24 17.42
N CYS A 147 6.71 5.36 16.19
CA CYS A 147 5.65 4.48 15.68
C CYS A 147 6.12 3.68 14.46
N LEU A 148 5.66 2.44 14.38
CA LEU A 148 5.84 1.54 13.25
C LEU A 148 4.47 0.99 12.86
N MET A 149 4.12 0.97 11.58
CA MET A 149 2.93 0.30 11.09
C MET A 149 3.35 -0.88 10.24
N ILE A 150 2.86 -2.08 10.57
CA ILE A 150 3.08 -3.26 9.73
C ILE A 150 1.73 -3.65 9.15
N ASN A 151 1.62 -3.54 7.84
CA ASN A 151 0.36 -3.60 7.09
C ASN A 151 -0.66 -2.59 7.64
N GLU A 152 -1.48 -3.01 8.59
CA GLU A 152 -2.56 -2.22 9.20
C GLU A 152 -2.46 -2.18 10.73
N LYS A 153 -1.52 -2.91 11.29
CA LYS A 153 -1.28 -2.93 12.73
C LYS A 153 -0.33 -1.80 13.11
N MET A 154 -0.86 -0.85 13.87
CA MET A 154 -0.07 0.19 14.49
C MET A 154 0.67 -0.34 15.72
N HIS A 155 2.00 -0.23 15.70
CA HIS A 155 2.88 -0.44 16.84
C HIS A 155 3.32 0.91 17.40
N LYS A 156 3.04 1.09 18.69
CA LYS A 156 3.21 2.34 19.45
C LYS A 156 4.36 2.19 20.43
N CYS A 157 5.00 3.30 20.79
CA CYS A 157 6.13 3.36 21.73
C CYS A 157 7.20 2.32 21.40
N VAL A 158 7.59 2.25 20.12
CA VAL A 158 8.48 1.20 19.62
C VAL A 158 9.89 1.45 20.15
N ASP A 159 10.39 0.49 20.92
CA ASP A 159 11.78 0.43 21.34
C ASP A 159 12.58 -0.36 20.27
N PRO A 160 13.75 0.15 19.80
CA PRO A 160 14.64 -0.58 18.91
C PRO A 160 14.92 -2.02 19.35
N ALA A 161 15.07 -2.29 20.66
CA ALA A 161 15.32 -3.63 21.18
C ALA A 161 14.16 -4.62 20.92
N ASN A 162 12.94 -4.12 20.72
CA ASN A 162 11.74 -4.93 20.48
C ASN A 162 11.43 -5.11 18.99
N VAL A 163 12.15 -4.45 18.08
CA VAL A 163 11.86 -4.46 16.63
C VAL A 163 11.79 -5.87 16.07
N ARG A 164 12.74 -6.75 16.40
CA ARG A 164 12.71 -8.16 15.97
C ARG A 164 11.41 -8.86 16.35
N LYS A 165 11.01 -8.74 17.63
CA LYS A 165 9.79 -9.35 18.14
C LYS A 165 8.55 -8.78 17.45
N ILE A 166 8.55 -7.47 17.17
CA ILE A 166 7.46 -6.80 16.47
C ILE A 166 7.34 -7.32 15.03
N LEU A 167 8.46 -7.48 14.31
CA LEU A 167 8.46 -7.98 12.93
C LEU A 167 7.98 -9.44 12.84
N GLU A 168 8.37 -10.27 13.81
CA GLU A 168 8.01 -11.70 13.91
C GLU A 168 6.59 -11.94 14.47
N ASP A 169 5.83 -10.89 14.81
CA ASP A 169 4.46 -11.02 15.31
C ASP A 169 3.49 -11.48 14.21
N ASP A 170 2.94 -12.69 14.38
CA ASP A 170 1.94 -13.30 13.48
C ASP A 170 0.63 -12.50 13.41
N ALA A 171 0.37 -11.62 14.37
CA ALA A 171 -0.80 -10.74 14.33
C ALA A 171 -0.64 -9.53 13.40
N ASN A 172 0.53 -9.30 12.80
CA ASN A 172 0.74 -8.22 11.83
C ASN A 172 -0.09 -8.37 10.54
N ASP A 173 -0.56 -9.59 10.24
CA ASP A 173 -1.35 -9.89 9.04
C ASP A 173 -2.86 -9.82 9.27
N LYS A 174 -3.30 -9.51 10.51
CA LYS A 174 -4.72 -9.56 10.87
C LYS A 174 -5.42 -8.27 10.50
N LEU A 175 -5.88 -8.23 9.26
CA LEU A 175 -7.05 -7.44 8.89
C LEU A 175 -8.30 -8.29 9.13
N ASP A 176 -9.23 -7.82 9.95
CA ASP A 176 -10.54 -8.48 10.10
C ASP A 176 -11.33 -8.48 8.78
N ILE A 177 -11.02 -7.53 7.88
CA ILE A 177 -11.60 -7.36 6.55
C ILE A 177 -10.52 -6.92 5.54
N PRO A 178 -10.44 -7.53 4.34
CA PRO A 178 -9.58 -7.04 3.27
C PRO A 178 -9.86 -5.56 2.95
N ARG A 179 -8.83 -4.79 2.55
CA ARG A 179 -8.96 -3.37 2.21
C ARG A 179 -10.00 -3.12 1.12
N SER A 180 -10.06 -3.98 0.11
CA SER A 180 -11.08 -4.00 -0.94
C SER A 180 -12.50 -4.08 -0.41
N ASN A 181 -12.67 -4.59 0.81
CA ASN A 181 -13.95 -4.79 1.48
C ASN A 181 -14.25 -3.68 2.50
N LEU A 182 -13.28 -2.84 2.88
CA LEU A 182 -13.55 -1.61 3.64
C LEU A 182 -14.58 -0.74 2.92
N TYR A 183 -14.50 -0.73 1.59
CA TYR A 183 -15.40 0.03 0.75
C TYR A 183 -16.72 -0.69 0.50
N ASP A 184 -16.88 -1.98 0.77
CA ASP A 184 -18.14 -2.69 0.52
C ASP A 184 -19.28 -2.15 1.43
N GLY A 185 -18.91 -1.42 2.49
CA GLY A 185 -19.80 -0.91 3.51
C GLY A 185 -20.22 -2.03 4.46
N ALA A 186 -20.53 -1.72 5.71
CA ALA A 186 -21.41 -2.61 6.46
C ALA A 186 -22.64 -2.82 5.59
N ASN A 187 -23.00 -4.08 5.30
CA ASN A 187 -24.23 -4.45 4.62
C ASN A 187 -25.30 -3.41 4.96
N ARG A 188 -25.71 -2.60 3.98
CA ARG A 188 -26.95 -1.83 4.09
C ARG A 188 -28.09 -2.85 3.98
N THR A 189 -28.17 -3.80 4.92
CA THR A 189 -29.42 -4.46 5.25
C THR A 189 -30.35 -3.34 5.66
N SER A 190 -31.19 -2.95 4.71
CA SER A 190 -32.54 -2.40 4.89
C SER A 190 -32.88 -2.02 6.34
N ALA A 191 -32.87 -0.72 6.60
CA ALA A 191 -33.76 -0.10 7.58
C ALA A 191 -34.69 0.83 6.80
#